data_AF-A0A1V9VCJ2-F1
#
_entry.id   AF-A0A1V9VCJ2-F1
#
_cell.length_a   1.000
_cell.length_b   1.000
_cell.length_c   1.000
_cell.angle_alpha   90.00
_cell.angle_beta   90.00
_cell.angle_gamma   90.00
#
_symmetry.space_group_name_H-M   'P 1'
#
loop_
_entity.id
_entity.type
_entity.pdbx_description
1 polymer ?
#
loop_
_entity_poly.entity_id
_entity_poly.type
_entity_poly.pdbx_seq_one_letter_code
_entity_poly.pdbx_strand_id
1 'polypeptide(L)'
;MILNISKIKTEALLLFCRDLINTYKDVKPKTKSDLDLYYEFETINSDILKQLSNILYEPKYYIDNQKNFRVKAILKCYNFISKELEKNLKQNEEFNPSLLYFSILALWFKELNKESTSKEFIFFTLYPYSFIYDKFLIKMSDVEYKIMNIKMIELSEIIVSKYDRLTL
;
A
#
# COMPACT_ATOMS: atom_id res chain seq x y z
N MET A 1 23.12 -17.66 6.43
CA MET A 1 22.48 -16.64 5.56
C MET A 1 21.98 -15.53 6.48
N ILE A 2 22.54 -14.32 6.39
CA ILE A 2 22.06 -13.17 7.18
C ILE A 2 20.78 -12.68 6.48
N LEU A 3 19.63 -12.90 7.12
CA LEU A 3 18.34 -12.45 6.60
C LEU A 3 18.22 -10.96 6.88
N ASN A 4 18.15 -10.16 5.81
CA ASN A 4 17.75 -8.77 5.95
C ASN A 4 16.22 -8.73 6.14
N ILE A 5 15.80 -8.71 7.41
CA ILE A 5 14.38 -8.65 7.82
C ILE A 5 13.69 -7.43 7.23
N SER A 6 14.38 -6.28 7.17
CA SER A 6 13.84 -5.04 6.62
C SER A 6 13.49 -5.18 5.12
N LYS A 7 14.34 -5.86 4.34
CA LYS A 7 14.04 -6.21 2.94
C LYS A 7 12.87 -7.17 2.78
N ILE A 8 12.78 -8.19 3.63
CA ILE A 8 11.66 -9.15 3.60
C ILE A 8 10.34 -8.42 3.87
N LYS A 9 10.34 -7.56 4.88
CA LYS A 9 9.16 -6.76 5.24
C LYS A 9 8.77 -5.80 4.11
N THR A 10 9.75 -5.11 3.54
CA THR A 10 9.53 -4.19 2.44
C THR A 10 8.94 -4.91 1.22
N GLU A 11 9.49 -6.06 0.84
CA GLU A 11 8.98 -6.85 -0.29
C GLU A 11 7.54 -7.33 -0.05
N ALA A 12 7.22 -7.78 1.16
CA ALA A 12 5.86 -8.19 1.54
C ALA A 12 4.86 -7.02 1.54
N LEU A 13 5.27 -5.84 1.99
CA LEU A 13 4.46 -4.63 1.99
C LEU A 13 4.19 -4.15 0.56
N LEU A 14 5.21 -4.14 -0.30
CA LEU A 14 5.05 -3.82 -1.72
C LEU A 14 4.13 -4.82 -2.43
N LEU A 15 4.26 -6.12 -2.13
CA LEU A 15 3.38 -7.17 -2.65
C LEU A 15 1.92 -6.92 -2.24
N PHE A 16 1.68 -6.58 -0.98
CA PHE A 16 0.37 -6.20 -0.47
C PHE A 16 -0.21 -4.99 -1.21
N CYS A 17 0.57 -3.92 -1.39
CA CYS A 17 0.11 -2.74 -2.13
C CYS A 17 -0.24 -3.07 -3.59
N ARG A 18 0.55 -3.93 -4.25
CA ARG A 18 0.28 -4.36 -5.63
C ARG A 18 -1.05 -5.11 -5.72
N ASP A 19 -1.27 -6.05 -4.81
CA ASP A 19 -2.47 -6.88 -4.82
C ASP A 19 -3.71 -6.05 -4.46
N LEU A 20 -3.56 -5.07 -3.55
CA LEU A 20 -4.60 -4.10 -3.24
C LEU A 20 -4.99 -3.27 -4.48
N ILE A 21 -4.01 -2.70 -5.21
CA ILE A 21 -4.32 -1.96 -6.46
C ILE A 21 -5.01 -2.87 -7.48
N ASN A 22 -4.49 -4.08 -7.71
CA ASN A 22 -5.07 -5.02 -8.66
C ASN A 22 -6.50 -5.45 -8.32
N THR A 23 -6.84 -5.52 -7.03
CA THR A 23 -8.17 -5.92 -6.56
C THR A 23 -9.22 -4.84 -6.85
N TYR A 24 -8.83 -3.56 -6.80
CA TYR A 24 -9.77 -2.44 -6.87
C TYR A 24 -9.68 -1.58 -8.14
N LYS A 25 -8.72 -1.82 -9.04
CA LYS A 25 -8.52 -1.03 -10.28
C LYS A 25 -9.74 -0.96 -11.21
N ASP A 26 -10.64 -1.94 -11.17
CA ASP A 26 -11.81 -1.98 -12.05
C ASP A 26 -13.08 -1.39 -11.36
N VAL A 27 -12.93 -0.87 -10.14
CA VAL A 27 -14.03 -0.26 -9.39
C VAL A 27 -14.24 1.18 -9.86
N LYS A 28 -15.40 1.43 -10.48
CA LYS A 28 -15.78 2.74 -11.01
C LYS A 28 -16.35 3.66 -9.91
N PRO A 29 -16.19 4.99 -10.05
CA PRO A 29 -16.69 5.94 -9.06
C PRO A 29 -18.23 5.96 -9.11
N LYS A 30 -18.84 6.16 -7.93
CA LYS A 30 -20.31 6.18 -7.80
C LYS A 30 -20.93 7.51 -8.25
N THR A 31 -20.16 8.60 -8.22
CA THR A 31 -20.63 9.97 -8.48
C THR A 31 -19.92 10.62 -9.67
N LYS A 32 -20.65 11.47 -10.41
CA LYS A 32 -20.14 12.21 -11.60
C LYS A 32 -19.29 13.44 -11.23
N SER A 33 -19.46 14.00 -10.04
CA SER A 33 -18.80 15.22 -9.56
C SER A 33 -17.28 15.07 -9.42
N ASP A 34 -16.78 13.84 -9.33
CA ASP A 34 -15.40 13.54 -8.95
C ASP A 34 -14.62 12.82 -10.06
N LEU A 35 -15.13 12.86 -11.30
CA LEU A 35 -14.56 12.12 -12.44
C LEU A 35 -13.12 12.54 -12.74
N ASP A 36 -12.79 13.82 -12.68
CA ASP A 36 -11.43 14.30 -12.96
C ASP A 36 -10.43 13.80 -11.92
N LEU A 37 -10.78 13.87 -10.63
CA LEU A 37 -9.97 13.31 -9.54
C LEU A 37 -9.86 11.79 -9.67
N TYR A 38 -10.94 11.10 -10.03
CA TYR A 38 -10.93 9.66 -10.27
C TYR A 38 -9.96 9.26 -11.38
N TYR A 39 -9.98 9.93 -12.53
CA TYR A 39 -9.05 9.62 -13.63
C TYR A 39 -7.59 9.92 -13.29
N GLU A 40 -7.34 10.97 -12.49
CA GLU A 40 -6.01 11.23 -11.95
C GLU A 40 -5.58 10.11 -10.99
N PHE A 41 -6.48 9.60 -10.13
CA PHE A 41 -6.19 8.46 -9.26
C PHE A 41 -5.89 7.18 -10.04
N GLU A 42 -6.65 6.91 -11.09
CA GLU A 42 -6.40 5.78 -11.99
C GLU A 42 -5.03 5.86 -12.65
N THR A 43 -4.64 7.05 -13.11
CA THR A 43 -3.32 7.29 -13.71
C THR A 43 -2.21 7.01 -12.69
N ILE A 44 -2.34 7.58 -11.48
CA ILE A 44 -1.40 7.37 -10.38
C ILE A 44 -1.30 5.90 -9.99
N ASN A 45 -2.44 5.20 -9.86
CA ASN A 45 -2.50 3.78 -9.54
C ASN A 45 -1.83 2.93 -10.61
N SER A 46 -2.05 3.26 -11.89
CA SER A 46 -1.44 2.57 -13.03
C SER A 46 0.09 2.73 -13.02
N ASP A 47 0.58 3.94 -12.78
CA ASP A 47 2.01 4.22 -12.72
C ASP A 47 2.68 3.47 -11.57
N ILE A 48 2.08 3.45 -10.39
CA ILE A 48 2.61 2.71 -9.25
C ILE A 48 2.54 1.21 -9.47
N LEU A 49 1.43 0.71 -10.02
CA LEU A 49 1.29 -0.70 -10.35
C LEU A 49 2.39 -1.16 -11.31
N LYS A 50 2.68 -0.38 -12.35
CA LYS A 50 3.75 -0.65 -13.30
C LYS A 50 5.10 -0.77 -12.59
N GLN A 51 5.36 0.12 -11.64
CA GLN A 51 6.64 0.16 -10.93
C GLN A 51 6.76 -0.98 -9.92
N LEU A 52 5.69 -1.30 -9.21
CA LEU A 52 5.60 -2.49 -8.36
C LEU A 52 5.85 -3.78 -9.16
N SER A 53 5.28 -3.89 -10.37
CA SER A 53 5.49 -5.04 -11.26
C SER A 53 6.92 -5.14 -11.81
N ASN A 54 7.66 -4.03 -11.89
CA ASN A 54 9.07 -4.07 -12.28
C ASN A 54 9.99 -4.54 -11.16
N ILE A 55 9.58 -4.37 -9.90
CA ILE A 55 10.41 -4.65 -8.71
C ILE A 55 10.09 -6.04 -8.14
N LEU A 56 8.82 -6.45 -8.17
CA LEU A 56 8.33 -7.68 -7.57
C LEU A 56 8.27 -8.81 -8.58
N TYR A 57 8.44 -10.04 -8.10
CA TYR A 57 8.15 -11.22 -8.90
C TYR A 57 6.64 -11.36 -9.17
N GLU A 58 6.28 -12.09 -10.22
CA GLU A 58 4.90 -12.47 -10.49
C GLU A 58 4.28 -13.23 -9.30
N PRO A 59 2.98 -13.08 -8.99
CA PRO A 59 2.34 -13.75 -7.86
C PRO A 59 2.60 -15.26 -7.81
N LYS A 60 2.60 -15.91 -8.99
CA LYS A 60 2.86 -17.35 -9.13
C LYS A 60 4.22 -17.77 -8.56
N TYR A 61 5.26 -16.93 -8.68
CA TYR A 61 6.58 -17.22 -8.13
C TYR A 61 6.52 -17.44 -6.61
N TYR A 62 5.78 -16.59 -5.88
CA TYR A 62 5.66 -16.69 -4.43
C TYR A 62 4.91 -17.97 -4.01
N ILE A 63 3.88 -18.36 -4.76
CA ILE A 63 3.11 -19.58 -4.51
C ILE A 63 3.96 -20.83 -4.76
N ASP A 64 4.62 -20.89 -5.93
CA ASP A 64 5.44 -22.03 -6.34
C ASP A 64 6.65 -22.22 -5.41
N ASN A 65 7.18 -21.14 -4.84
CA ASN A 65 8.37 -21.15 -3.99
C ASN A 65 8.08 -21.03 -2.48
N GLN A 66 6.85 -21.28 -2.03
CA GLN A 66 6.46 -21.14 -0.61
C GLN A 66 7.30 -21.95 0.39
N LYS A 67 8.00 -23.01 -0.08
CA LYS A 67 8.92 -23.82 0.74
C LYS A 67 10.28 -23.13 0.97
N ASN A 68 10.66 -22.17 0.12
CA ASN A 68 11.86 -21.38 0.30
C ASN A 68 11.72 -20.49 1.55
N PHE A 69 12.72 -20.53 2.43
CA PHE A 69 12.66 -19.82 3.72
C PHE A 69 12.37 -18.31 3.56
N ARG A 70 13.00 -17.64 2.59
CA ARG A 70 12.79 -16.21 2.35
C ARG A 70 11.36 -15.96 1.88
N VAL A 71 10.88 -16.72 0.90
CA VAL A 71 9.51 -16.60 0.36
C VAL A 71 8.48 -16.87 1.44
N LYS A 72 8.69 -17.91 2.27
CA LYS A 72 7.85 -18.21 3.43
C LYS A 72 7.78 -17.03 4.40
N ALA A 73 8.90 -16.36 4.66
CA ALA A 73 8.95 -15.20 5.53
C ALA A 73 8.22 -13.99 4.92
N ILE A 74 8.37 -13.76 3.61
CA ILE A 74 7.61 -12.73 2.85
C ILE A 74 6.11 -13.00 2.97
N LEU A 75 5.66 -14.23 2.71
CA LEU A 75 4.25 -14.61 2.81
C LEU A 75 3.72 -14.50 4.25
N LYS A 76 4.53 -14.82 5.27
CA LYS A 76 4.18 -14.61 6.69
C LYS A 76 3.94 -13.13 6.98
N CYS A 77 4.83 -12.27 6.50
CA CYS A 77 4.71 -10.82 6.61
C CYS A 77 3.50 -10.27 5.86
N TYR A 78 3.27 -10.72 4.62
CA TYR A 78 2.09 -10.36 3.81
C TYR A 78 0.80 -10.71 4.55
N ASN A 79 0.69 -11.96 5.01
CA ASN A 79 -0.47 -12.45 5.75
C ASN A 79 -0.71 -11.69 7.05
N PHE A 80 0.34 -11.19 7.69
CA PHE A 80 0.19 -10.34 8.86
C PHE A 80 -0.51 -9.02 8.50
N ILE A 81 -0.06 -8.35 7.43
CA ILE A 81 -0.66 -7.10 6.95
C ILE A 81 -2.13 -7.33 6.59
N SER A 82 -2.42 -8.37 5.80
CA SER A 82 -3.81 -8.71 5.41
C SER A 82 -4.70 -8.96 6.62
N LYS A 83 -4.21 -9.71 7.62
CA LYS A 83 -4.98 -9.98 8.85
C LYS A 83 -5.19 -8.74 9.70
N GLU A 84 -4.21 -7.85 9.80
CA GLU A 84 -4.42 -6.58 10.50
C GLU A 84 -5.41 -5.70 9.74
N LEU A 85 -5.39 -5.70 8.40
CA LEU A 85 -6.41 -5.01 7.62
C LEU A 85 -7.83 -5.55 7.92
N GLU A 86 -8.02 -6.87 7.80
CA GLU A 86 -9.31 -7.54 8.05
C GLU A 86 -9.85 -7.30 9.46
N LYS A 87 -8.98 -7.19 10.48
CA LYS A 87 -9.41 -6.91 11.85
C LYS A 87 -9.94 -5.49 12.04
N ASN A 88 -9.40 -4.53 11.28
CA ASN A 88 -9.69 -3.11 11.47
C ASN A 88 -10.71 -2.58 10.46
N LEU A 89 -10.89 -3.24 9.31
CA LEU A 89 -11.99 -2.98 8.37
C LEU A 89 -13.15 -3.94 8.62
N LYS A 90 -14.34 -3.40 8.90
CA LYS A 90 -15.54 -4.23 9.02
C LYS A 90 -15.94 -4.79 7.66
N GLN A 91 -16.58 -5.95 7.67
CA GLN A 91 -17.14 -6.53 6.45
C GLN A 91 -18.16 -5.55 5.82
N ASN A 92 -18.04 -5.32 4.51
CA ASN A 92 -18.82 -4.36 3.71
C ASN A 92 -18.59 -2.88 4.04
N GLU A 93 -17.56 -2.56 4.81
CA GLU A 93 -17.19 -1.17 5.03
C GLU A 93 -16.55 -0.57 3.78
N GLU A 94 -17.04 0.59 3.35
CA GLU A 94 -16.43 1.33 2.24
C GLU A 94 -15.11 1.93 2.68
N PHE A 95 -14.10 1.82 1.80
CA PHE A 95 -12.79 2.37 2.05
C PHE A 95 -12.11 2.78 0.75
N ASN A 96 -11.11 3.67 0.85
CA ASN A 96 -10.32 4.11 -0.30
C ASN A 96 -9.02 3.30 -0.40
N PRO A 97 -8.93 2.32 -1.32
CA PRO A 97 -7.74 1.48 -1.46
C PRO A 97 -6.51 2.29 -1.89
N SER A 98 -6.71 3.32 -2.72
CA SER A 98 -5.63 4.16 -3.22
C SER A 98 -4.93 4.86 -2.07
N LEU A 99 -5.70 5.58 -1.26
CA LEU A 99 -5.13 6.30 -0.13
C LEU A 99 -4.52 5.35 0.90
N LEU A 100 -5.16 4.19 1.15
CA LEU A 100 -4.63 3.21 2.09
C LEU A 100 -3.24 2.73 1.71
N TYR A 101 -3.04 2.25 0.47
CA TYR A 101 -1.71 1.77 0.06
C TYR A 101 -0.70 2.92 0.05
N PHE A 102 -1.13 4.12 -0.34
CA PHE A 102 -0.27 5.30 -0.35
C PHE A 102 0.25 5.64 1.04
N SER A 103 -0.64 5.71 2.01
CA SER A 103 -0.27 6.04 3.38
C SER A 103 0.60 4.96 4.00
N ILE A 104 0.37 3.67 3.69
CA ILE A 104 1.26 2.58 4.09
C ILE A 104 2.68 2.77 3.53
N LEU A 105 2.82 3.07 2.24
CA LEU A 105 4.12 3.30 1.60
C LEU A 105 4.81 4.55 2.14
N ALA A 106 4.06 5.64 2.35
CA ALA A 106 4.58 6.88 2.91
C ALA A 106 5.11 6.66 4.32
N LEU A 107 4.35 6.01 5.20
CA LEU A 107 4.79 5.72 6.56
C LEU A 107 6.02 4.81 6.57
N TRP A 108 6.04 3.76 5.74
CA TRP A 108 7.15 2.81 5.71
C TRP A 108 8.45 3.44 5.22
N PHE A 109 8.41 4.08 4.05
CA PHE A 109 9.59 4.66 3.44
C PHE A 109 9.90 6.03 4.04
N LYS A 110 8.99 7.00 3.99
CA LYS A 110 9.31 8.39 4.34
C LYS A 110 9.43 8.63 5.84
N GLU A 111 8.47 8.17 6.64
CA GLU A 111 8.41 8.50 8.07
C GLU A 111 9.30 7.58 8.92
N LEU A 112 9.22 6.27 8.71
CA LEU A 112 10.04 5.29 9.42
C LEU A 112 11.44 5.10 8.82
N ASN A 113 11.72 5.75 7.68
CA ASN A 113 13.00 5.71 6.98
C ASN A 113 13.51 4.28 6.69
N LYS A 114 12.59 3.34 6.43
CA LYS A 114 12.93 1.93 6.16
C LYS A 114 13.50 1.80 4.76
N GLU A 115 14.56 0.99 4.64
CA GLU A 115 15.29 0.80 3.38
C GLU A 115 15.72 2.12 2.70
N SER A 116 16.13 3.13 3.47
CA SER A 116 16.44 4.49 3.01
C SER A 116 17.52 4.64 1.95
N THR A 117 18.27 3.58 1.68
CA THR A 117 19.30 3.50 0.63
C THR A 117 18.89 2.64 -0.56
N SER A 118 17.67 2.08 -0.54
CA SER A 118 17.14 1.23 -1.59
C SER A 118 16.60 2.05 -2.76
N LYS A 119 16.57 1.45 -3.95
CA LYS A 119 16.02 2.11 -5.15
C LYS A 119 14.52 2.31 -5.02
N GLU A 120 13.87 1.39 -4.33
CA GLU A 120 12.45 1.41 -3.98
C GLU A 120 12.14 2.64 -3.14
N PHE A 121 12.92 2.87 -2.07
CA PHE A 121 12.78 4.08 -1.25
C PHE A 121 12.96 5.35 -2.08
N ILE A 122 13.99 5.42 -2.93
CA ILE A 122 14.24 6.61 -3.78
C ILE A 122 13.05 6.83 -4.73
N PHE A 123 12.56 5.77 -5.37
CA PHE A 123 11.40 5.84 -6.26
C PHE A 123 10.15 6.36 -5.53
N PHE A 124 9.80 5.78 -4.38
CA PHE A 124 8.60 6.17 -3.65
C PHE A 124 8.71 7.56 -3.01
N THR A 125 9.92 8.00 -2.64
CA THR A 125 10.15 9.37 -2.12
C THR A 125 10.16 10.46 -3.19
N LEU A 126 10.47 10.12 -4.44
CA LEU A 126 10.34 11.03 -5.58
C LEU A 126 8.89 11.24 -6.00
N TYR A 127 7.99 10.31 -5.65
CA TYR A 127 6.56 10.54 -5.80
C TYR A 127 6.12 11.59 -4.76
N PRO A 128 5.53 12.73 -5.16
CA PRO A 128 5.24 13.81 -4.23
C PRO A 128 4.08 13.42 -3.30
N TYR A 129 4.40 12.86 -2.14
CA TYR A 129 3.43 12.54 -1.09
C TYR A 129 2.54 13.74 -0.74
N SER A 130 3.12 14.94 -0.72
CA SER A 130 2.40 16.19 -0.48
C SER A 130 1.31 16.45 -1.53
N PHE A 131 1.56 16.14 -2.81
CA PHE A 131 0.58 16.29 -3.88
C PHE A 131 -0.57 15.29 -3.73
N ILE A 132 -0.26 14.07 -3.30
CA ILE A 132 -1.26 13.04 -3.03
C ILE A 132 -2.14 13.48 -1.87
N TYR A 133 -1.57 13.82 -0.71
CA TYR A 133 -2.37 14.29 0.43
C TYR A 133 -3.18 15.56 0.12
N ASP A 134 -2.62 16.52 -0.60
CA ASP A 134 -3.35 17.71 -1.07
C ASP A 134 -4.56 17.31 -1.93
N LYS A 135 -4.40 16.36 -2.85
CA LYS A 135 -5.49 15.85 -3.68
C LYS A 135 -6.54 15.06 -2.90
N PHE A 136 -6.11 14.10 -2.09
CA PHE A 136 -7.00 13.19 -1.36
C PHE A 136 -7.70 13.87 -0.19
N LEU A 137 -7.17 14.95 0.39
CA LEU A 137 -7.74 15.59 1.59
C LEU A 137 -8.22 17.03 1.37
N ILE A 138 -7.48 17.85 0.61
CA ILE A 138 -7.75 19.29 0.50
C ILE A 138 -8.70 19.55 -0.66
N LYS A 139 -8.34 19.11 -1.86
CA LYS A 139 -9.08 19.39 -3.11
C LYS A 139 -10.40 18.62 -3.27
N MET A 140 -10.58 17.53 -2.55
CA MET A 140 -11.83 16.79 -2.51
C MET A 140 -12.96 17.71 -2.02
N SER A 141 -14.12 17.74 -2.67
CA SER A 141 -15.29 18.49 -2.16
C SER A 141 -16.19 17.63 -1.26
N ASP A 142 -16.20 16.31 -1.50
CA ASP A 142 -17.00 15.36 -0.74
C ASP A 142 -16.46 15.16 0.69
N VAL A 143 -17.30 15.48 1.67
CA VAL A 143 -16.96 15.38 3.10
C VAL A 143 -16.92 13.94 3.58
N GLU A 144 -17.82 13.08 3.10
CA GLU A 144 -17.84 11.66 3.48
C GLU A 144 -16.57 10.97 2.95
N TYR A 145 -16.18 11.30 1.72
CA TYR A 145 -14.95 10.79 1.10
C TYR A 145 -13.69 11.28 1.85
N LYS A 146 -13.67 12.52 2.35
CA LYS A 146 -12.59 13.01 3.22
C LYS A 146 -12.50 12.24 4.53
N ILE A 147 -13.63 11.99 5.18
CA ILE A 147 -13.66 11.23 6.43
C ILE A 147 -13.14 9.81 6.20
N MET A 148 -13.60 9.15 5.12
CA MET A 148 -13.08 7.85 4.70
C MET A 148 -11.57 7.90 4.45
N ASN A 149 -11.09 8.97 3.82
CA ASN A 149 -9.68 9.15 3.54
C ASN A 149 -8.83 9.31 4.81
N ILE A 150 -9.27 10.14 5.76
CA ILE A 150 -8.62 10.28 7.07
C ILE A 150 -8.56 8.93 7.78
N LYS A 151 -9.64 8.15 7.74
CA LYS A 151 -9.67 6.80 8.30
C LYS A 151 -8.62 5.87 7.67
N MET A 152 -8.35 5.99 6.38
CA MET A 152 -7.30 5.19 5.72
C MET A 152 -5.90 5.53 6.23
N ILE A 153 -5.66 6.81 6.52
CA ILE A 153 -4.40 7.26 7.10
C ILE A 153 -4.23 6.68 8.50
N GLU A 154 -5.23 6.83 9.38
CA GLU A 154 -5.21 6.27 10.74
C GLU A 154 -5.03 4.75 10.73
N LEU A 155 -5.73 4.06 9.82
CA LEU A 155 -5.61 2.62 9.63
C LEU A 155 -4.19 2.23 9.20
N SER A 156 -3.59 2.97 8.28
CA SER A 156 -2.22 2.71 7.82
C SER A 156 -1.22 2.86 8.96
N GLU A 157 -1.38 3.85 9.85
CA GLU A 157 -0.53 4.03 11.04
C GLU A 157 -0.62 2.85 11.99
N ILE A 158 -1.84 2.38 12.27
CA ILE A 158 -2.07 1.22 13.13
C ILE A 158 -1.38 -0.03 12.56
N ILE A 159 -1.56 -0.29 11.26
CA ILE A 159 -1.00 -1.47 10.59
C ILE A 159 0.53 -1.36 10.55
N VAL A 160 1.09 -0.25 10.08
CA VAL A 160 2.53 -0.07 9.90
C VAL A 160 3.27 -0.06 11.24
N SER A 161 2.71 0.57 12.28
CA SER A 161 3.32 0.59 13.62
C SER A 161 3.45 -0.81 14.23
N LYS A 162 2.42 -1.66 14.06
CA LYS A 162 2.47 -3.06 14.49
C LYS A 162 3.41 -3.88 13.60
N TYR A 163 3.38 -3.64 12.30
CA TYR A 163 4.19 -4.35 11.33
C TYR A 163 5.70 -4.11 11.53
N ASP A 164 6.10 -2.87 11.86
CA ASP A 164 7.49 -2.56 12.13
C ASP A 164 8.05 -3.36 13.31
N ARG A 165 7.21 -3.60 14.33
CA ARG A 165 7.56 -4.39 15.52
C ARG A 165 7.52 -5.90 15.31
N LEU A 166 6.98 -6.39 14.18
CA LEU A 166 6.86 -7.82 13.90
C LEU A 166 8.24 -8.51 13.88
N THR A 167 8.41 -9.58 14.63
CA THR A 167 9.60 -10.44 14.58
C THR A 167 9.29 -11.72 13.79
N LEU A 168 10.27 -12.19 13.01
CA LEU A 168 10.10 -13.29 12.05
C LEU A 168 10.61 -14.62 12.55
#